data_AF-A0A0N4WN89-F1
#
_entry.id   AF-A0A0N4WN89-F1
#
_cell.length_a   1.000
_cell.length_b   1.000
_cell.length_c   1.000
_cell.angle_alpha   90.00
_cell.angle_beta   90.00
_cell.angle_gamma   90.00
#
_symmetry.space_group_name_H-M   'P 1'
#
loop_
_entity.id
_entity.type
_entity.pdbx_description
1 polymer ?
#
loop_
_entity_poly.entity_id
_entity_poly.type
_entity_poly.pdbx_seq_one_letter_code
_entity_poly.pdbx_strand_id
1 'polypeptide(L)'
;LNAAYYRLLERSDKMLMMLQRKLPADPSLHFPTTILTSVQVHILNPVDIMRAVLDEGVCCFPYGAILDKTNAILDQIEYMLYGGEHVGWEPVALMAKKASLHYRTHLERTMEERLGEGLRLKAAQRILRLDSFLVESTVTKLEKDTTKARDELKWELEQLQQQNAQLRKDNRQLKMDHMRLETRVEVLEQKFKTLARLLS
;
A
#
# COMPACT_ATOMS: atom_id res chain seq x y z
N LEU A 1 -17.08 -11.07 16.24
CA LEU A 1 -16.47 -11.59 17.49
C LEU A 1 -15.66 -10.50 18.21
N ASN A 2 -14.69 -9.83 17.58
CA ASN A 2 -13.86 -8.82 18.28
C ASN A 2 -14.64 -7.58 18.73
N ALA A 3 -15.59 -7.09 17.91
CA ALA A 3 -16.51 -6.04 18.32
C ALA A 3 -17.45 -6.43 19.48
N ALA A 4 -17.65 -7.73 19.74
CA ALA A 4 -18.44 -8.19 20.88
C ALA A 4 -17.61 -8.20 22.15
N TYR A 5 -16.34 -8.63 22.07
CA TYR A 5 -15.38 -8.55 23.19
C TYR A 5 -15.14 -7.12 23.66
N TYR A 6 -14.90 -6.16 22.76
CA TYR A 6 -14.71 -4.76 23.15
C TYR A 6 -15.95 -4.16 23.82
N ARG A 7 -17.15 -4.50 23.33
CA ARG A 7 -18.40 -4.08 23.98
C ARG A 7 -18.57 -4.70 25.37
N LEU A 8 -18.17 -5.95 25.53
CA LEU A 8 -18.23 -6.65 26.81
C LEU A 8 -17.22 -6.10 27.81
N LEU A 9 -16.00 -5.79 27.37
CA LEU A 9 -14.97 -5.14 28.18
C LEU A 9 -15.43 -3.75 28.64
N GLU A 10 -15.94 -2.93 27.71
CA GLU A 10 -16.46 -1.61 28.01
C GLU A 10 -17.62 -1.67 29.03
N ARG A 11 -18.51 -2.66 28.89
CA ARG A 11 -19.59 -2.91 29.84
C ARG A 11 -19.06 -3.29 31.23
N SER A 12 -18.11 -4.23 31.30
CA SER A 12 -17.46 -4.67 32.54
C SER A 12 -16.79 -3.51 33.26
N ASP A 13 -15.98 -2.72 32.55
CA ASP A 13 -15.23 -1.59 33.11
C ASP A 13 -16.15 -0.48 33.61
N LYS A 14 -17.22 -0.15 32.85
CA LYS A 14 -18.24 0.80 33.29
C LYS A 14 -18.93 0.36 34.57
N MET A 15 -19.30 -0.92 34.65
CA MET A 15 -19.94 -1.49 35.84
C MET A 15 -18.99 -1.46 37.05
N LEU A 16 -17.72 -1.83 36.86
CA LEU A 16 -16.71 -1.83 37.92
C LEU A 16 -16.46 -0.42 38.44
N MET A 17 -16.32 0.57 37.54
CA MET A 17 -16.18 1.98 37.92
C MET A 17 -17.38 2.48 38.72
N MET A 18 -18.61 2.13 38.33
CA MET A 18 -19.82 2.53 39.06
C MET A 18 -19.87 1.92 40.45
N LEU A 19 -19.55 0.63 40.59
CA LEU A 19 -19.56 -0.06 41.88
C LEU A 19 -18.46 0.47 42.81
N GLN A 20 -17.24 0.65 42.31
CA GLN A 20 -16.12 1.20 43.08
C GLN A 20 -16.39 2.62 43.59
N ARG A 21 -17.07 3.47 42.81
CA ARG A 21 -17.45 4.83 43.23
C ARG A 21 -18.50 4.83 44.34
N LYS A 22 -19.42 3.87 44.33
CA LYS A 22 -20.51 3.75 45.32
C LYS A 22 -20.12 2.95 46.56
N LEU A 23 -19.06 2.16 46.47
CA LEU A 23 -18.56 1.29 47.54
C LEU A 23 -18.33 2.00 48.89
N PRO A 24 -17.77 3.23 48.96
CA PRO A 24 -17.60 3.92 50.25
C PRO A 24 -18.92 4.30 50.93
N ALA A 25 -20.00 4.46 50.16
CA ALA A 25 -21.32 4.84 50.64
C ALA A 25 -22.23 3.63 50.93
N ASP A 26 -21.97 2.48 50.28
CA ASP A 26 -22.76 1.27 50.42
C ASP A 26 -21.87 0.01 50.54
N PRO A 27 -21.64 -0.48 51.78
CA PRO A 27 -20.83 -1.68 52.03
C PRO A 27 -21.40 -2.97 51.42
N SER A 28 -22.69 -3.02 51.09
CA SER A 28 -23.31 -4.21 50.49
C SER A 28 -22.76 -4.50 49.07
N LEU A 29 -22.18 -3.49 48.42
CA LEU A 29 -21.59 -3.60 47.08
C LEU A 29 -20.22 -4.29 47.07
N HIS A 30 -19.63 -4.59 48.23
CA HIS A 30 -18.31 -5.22 48.33
C HIS A 30 -18.25 -6.60 47.65
N PHE A 31 -19.29 -7.41 47.83
CA PHE A 31 -19.34 -8.75 47.27
C PHE A 31 -19.51 -8.74 45.74
N PRO A 32 -20.47 -8.00 45.14
CA PRO A 32 -20.54 -7.81 43.69
C PRO A 32 -19.26 -7.25 43.06
N THR A 33 -18.62 -6.28 43.74
CA THR A 33 -17.36 -5.67 43.27
C THR A 33 -16.22 -6.70 43.22
N THR A 34 -16.16 -7.57 44.23
CA THR A 34 -15.14 -8.64 44.30
C THR A 34 -15.34 -9.65 43.17
N ILE A 35 -16.57 -10.10 42.92
CA ILE A 35 -16.89 -11.02 41.82
C ILE A 35 -16.54 -10.39 40.46
N LEU A 36 -16.92 -9.13 40.24
CA LEU A 36 -16.61 -8.44 38.99
C LEU A 36 -15.10 -8.29 38.77
N THR A 37 -14.35 -8.05 39.84
CA THR A 37 -12.87 -8.04 39.82
C THR A 37 -12.32 -9.43 39.47
N SER A 38 -12.88 -10.51 40.04
CA SER A 38 -12.52 -11.89 39.70
C SER A 38 -12.81 -12.23 38.25
N VAL A 39 -13.93 -11.76 37.69
CA VAL A 39 -14.27 -11.91 36.27
C VAL A 39 -13.23 -11.21 35.38
N GLN A 40 -12.84 -9.98 35.72
CA GLN A 40 -11.79 -9.26 34.98
C GLN A 40 -10.46 -10.04 34.98
N VAL A 41 -10.02 -10.46 36.16
CA VAL A 41 -8.69 -11.06 36.36
C VAL A 41 -8.61 -12.47 35.80
N HIS A 42 -9.65 -13.29 35.97
CA HIS A 42 -9.60 -14.72 35.68
C HIS A 42 -10.30 -15.14 34.40
N ILE A 43 -11.09 -14.25 33.77
CA ILE A 43 -11.77 -14.53 32.51
C ILE A 43 -11.28 -13.58 31.42
N LEU A 44 -11.41 -12.26 31.62
CA LEU A 44 -11.10 -11.29 30.58
C LEU A 44 -9.60 -11.17 30.30
N ASN A 45 -8.74 -11.10 31.33
CA ASN A 45 -7.29 -11.02 31.13
C ASN A 45 -6.71 -12.25 30.39
N PRO A 46 -7.05 -13.51 30.75
CA PRO A 46 -6.60 -14.68 29.98
C PRO A 46 -7.07 -14.68 28.53
N VAL A 47 -8.26 -14.13 28.27
CA VAL A 47 -8.85 -13.99 26.94
C VAL A 47 -8.13 -12.90 26.12
N ASP A 48 -7.73 -11.81 26.75
CA ASP A 48 -6.99 -10.71 26.11
C ASP A 48 -5.63 -11.15 25.56
N ILE A 49 -4.91 -12.02 26.28
CA ILE A 49 -3.62 -12.59 25.86
C ILE A 49 -3.75 -13.31 24.51
N MET A 50 -4.90 -13.91 24.22
CA MET A 50 -5.15 -14.65 22.98
C MET A 50 -5.72 -13.78 21.85
N ARG A 51 -6.05 -12.51 22.14
CA ARG A 51 -6.79 -11.62 21.23
C ARG A 51 -6.09 -11.41 19.89
N ALA A 52 -4.79 -11.15 19.90
CA ALA A 52 -4.03 -10.88 18.67
C ALA A 52 -4.13 -12.03 17.65
N VAL A 53 -4.19 -13.26 18.15
CA VAL A 53 -4.27 -14.48 17.32
C VAL A 53 -5.70 -14.75 16.85
N LEU A 54 -6.68 -14.30 17.63
CA LEU A 54 -8.10 -14.34 17.25
C LEU A 54 -8.43 -13.28 16.18
N ASP A 55 -7.81 -12.10 16.24
CA ASP A 55 -7.95 -11.04 15.22
C ASP A 55 -7.51 -11.51 13.83
N GLU A 56 -6.44 -12.30 13.77
CA GLU A 56 -5.87 -12.83 12.52
C GLU A 56 -6.53 -14.17 12.10
N GLY A 57 -7.55 -14.62 12.83
CA GLY A 57 -8.34 -15.82 12.47
C GLY A 57 -7.58 -17.14 12.58
N VAL A 58 -6.44 -17.16 13.27
CA VAL A 58 -5.50 -18.29 13.25
C VAL A 58 -5.88 -19.41 14.22
N CYS A 59 -6.72 -19.10 15.23
CA CYS A 59 -7.17 -20.06 16.22
C CYS A 59 -8.69 -20.08 16.40
N CYS A 60 -9.29 -21.26 16.31
CA CYS A 60 -10.69 -21.52 16.69
C CYS A 60 -10.77 -22.04 18.13
N PHE A 61 -10.53 -21.16 19.11
CA PHE A 61 -10.84 -21.45 20.51
C PHE A 61 -12.36 -21.34 20.76
N PRO A 62 -12.90 -21.90 21.86
CA PRO A 62 -14.29 -21.68 22.29
C PRO A 62 -14.52 -20.23 22.78
N TYR A 63 -13.96 -19.26 22.08
CA TYR A 63 -13.95 -17.84 22.41
C TYR A 63 -15.36 -17.27 22.46
N GLY A 64 -16.20 -17.57 21.45
CA GLY A 64 -17.61 -17.18 21.46
C GLY A 64 -18.33 -17.67 22.72
N ALA A 65 -18.16 -18.96 23.06
CA ALA A 65 -18.78 -19.53 24.26
C ALA A 65 -18.27 -18.92 25.57
N ILE A 66 -16.99 -18.53 25.66
CA ILE A 66 -16.46 -17.81 26.83
C ILE A 66 -17.09 -16.42 26.90
N LEU A 67 -17.17 -15.68 25.80
CA LEU A 67 -17.77 -14.34 25.77
C LEU A 67 -19.26 -14.37 26.12
N ASP A 68 -20.02 -15.29 25.53
CA ASP A 68 -21.46 -15.43 25.78
C ASP A 68 -21.74 -15.74 27.26
N LYS A 69 -20.97 -16.67 27.84
CA LYS A 69 -21.07 -17.01 29.27
C LYS A 69 -20.61 -15.86 30.16
N THR A 70 -19.61 -15.10 29.75
CA THR A 70 -19.15 -13.91 30.50
C THR A 70 -20.21 -12.82 30.47
N ASN A 71 -20.90 -12.63 29.35
CA ASN A 71 -21.99 -11.65 29.26
C ASN A 71 -23.15 -12.04 30.19
N ALA A 72 -23.51 -13.33 30.23
CA ALA A 72 -24.51 -13.85 31.16
C ALA A 72 -24.10 -13.66 32.64
N ILE A 73 -22.81 -13.79 32.96
CA ILE A 73 -22.28 -13.47 34.29
C ILE A 73 -22.46 -11.98 34.61
N LEU A 74 -22.18 -11.08 33.65
CA LEU A 74 -22.40 -9.65 33.85
C LEU A 74 -23.88 -9.32 34.09
N ASP A 75 -24.81 -9.98 33.37
CA ASP A 75 -26.25 -9.85 33.61
C ASP A 75 -26.64 -10.32 35.02
N GLN A 76 -26.05 -11.42 35.50
CA GLN A 76 -26.28 -11.93 36.86
C GLN A 76 -25.72 -11.00 37.94
N ILE A 77 -24.55 -10.39 37.71
CA ILE A 77 -23.97 -9.39 38.62
C ILE A 77 -24.87 -8.16 38.68
N GLU A 78 -25.42 -7.72 37.55
CA GLU A 78 -26.37 -6.62 37.51
C GLU A 78 -27.67 -6.95 38.27
N TYR A 79 -28.18 -8.18 38.14
CA TYR A 79 -29.32 -8.67 38.90
C TYR A 79 -29.04 -8.80 40.41
N MET A 80 -27.80 -9.14 40.79
CA MET A 80 -27.35 -9.22 42.19
C MET A 80 -27.47 -7.86 42.89
N LEU A 81 -27.33 -6.75 42.17
CA LEU A 81 -27.53 -5.40 42.72
C LEU A 81 -28.98 -5.13 43.14
N TYR A 82 -29.94 -5.94 42.68
CA TYR A 82 -31.36 -5.84 43.03
C TYR A 82 -31.83 -6.96 43.98
N GLY A 83 -30.90 -7.70 44.60
CA GLY A 83 -31.22 -8.76 45.58
C GLY A 83 -31.18 -10.19 45.01
N GLY A 84 -30.54 -10.40 43.86
CA GLY A 84 -30.29 -11.72 43.29
C GLY A 84 -29.24 -12.55 44.04
N GLU A 85 -29.30 -13.88 43.90
CA GLU A 85 -28.36 -14.83 44.51
C GLU A 85 -27.09 -15.12 43.65
N HIS A 86 -26.22 -15.96 44.20
CA HIS A 86 -24.87 -16.35 43.78
C HIS A 86 -24.59 -16.42 42.27
N VAL A 87 -23.46 -15.83 41.86
CA VAL A 87 -22.94 -15.82 40.48
C VAL A 87 -21.84 -16.87 40.34
N GLY A 88 -22.07 -17.92 39.54
CA GLY A 88 -21.10 -19.00 39.30
C GLY A 88 -20.09 -18.65 38.20
N TRP A 89 -19.07 -17.85 38.53
CA TRP A 89 -18.05 -17.40 37.57
C TRP A 89 -16.88 -18.38 37.41
N GLU A 90 -16.64 -19.24 38.40
CA GLU A 90 -15.52 -20.17 38.49
C GLU A 90 -15.43 -21.17 37.31
N PRO A 91 -16.53 -21.75 36.81
CA PRO A 91 -16.48 -22.65 35.66
C PRO A 91 -16.01 -21.94 34.37
N VAL A 92 -16.37 -20.67 34.20
CA VAL A 92 -15.96 -19.85 33.04
C VAL A 92 -14.49 -19.44 33.19
N ALA A 93 -14.05 -19.09 34.40
CA ALA A 93 -12.64 -18.85 34.71
C ALA A 93 -11.76 -20.07 34.42
N LEU A 94 -12.22 -21.27 34.78
CA LEU A 94 -11.50 -22.51 34.48
C LEU A 94 -11.39 -22.75 32.96
N MET A 95 -12.44 -22.44 32.21
CA MET A 95 -12.44 -22.55 30.75
C MET A 95 -11.45 -21.55 30.12
N ALA A 96 -11.48 -20.29 30.54
CA ALA A 96 -10.55 -19.26 30.08
C ALA A 96 -9.10 -19.60 30.41
N LYS A 97 -8.84 -20.11 31.63
CA LYS A 97 -7.52 -20.57 32.06
C LYS A 97 -7.01 -21.74 31.22
N LYS A 98 -7.84 -22.75 30.93
CA LYS A 98 -7.46 -23.89 30.08
C LYS A 98 -7.14 -23.43 28.65
N ALA A 99 -7.94 -22.54 28.08
CA ALA A 99 -7.70 -21.99 26.75
C ALA A 99 -6.38 -21.19 26.70
N SER A 100 -6.17 -20.29 27.67
CA SER A 100 -4.94 -19.49 27.77
C SER A 100 -3.69 -20.35 27.99
N LEU A 101 -3.78 -21.39 28.81
CA LEU A 101 -2.69 -22.33 29.01
C LEU A 101 -2.37 -23.11 27.73
N HIS A 102 -3.38 -23.63 27.04
CA HIS A 102 -3.20 -24.33 25.78
C HIS A 102 -2.55 -23.43 24.72
N TYR A 103 -3.01 -22.19 24.62
CA TYR A 103 -2.40 -21.17 23.76
C TYR A 103 -0.91 -21.00 24.05
N ARG A 104 -0.55 -20.72 25.31
CA ARG A 104 0.83 -20.47 25.73
C ARG A 104 1.75 -21.68 25.51
N THR A 105 1.24 -22.89 25.77
CA THR A 105 2.05 -24.11 25.75
C THR A 105 2.24 -24.70 24.36
N HIS A 106 1.22 -24.62 23.49
CA HIS A 106 1.22 -25.35 22.21
C HIS A 106 1.22 -24.45 20.99
N LEU A 107 0.66 -23.23 21.10
CA LEU A 107 0.39 -22.40 19.92
C LEU A 107 1.23 -21.14 19.85
N GLU A 108 1.63 -20.56 20.99
CA GLU A 108 2.29 -19.25 21.05
C GLU A 108 3.46 -19.10 20.08
N ARG A 109 4.41 -20.06 20.08
CA ARG A 109 5.56 -20.05 19.16
C ARG A 109 5.16 -20.15 17.69
N THR A 110 4.26 -21.07 17.35
CA THR A 110 3.78 -21.24 15.96
C THR A 110 3.02 -20.01 15.48
N MET A 111 2.31 -19.33 16.40
CA MET A 111 1.56 -18.11 16.09
C MET A 111 2.51 -16.92 15.89
N GLU A 112 3.56 -16.80 16.71
CA GLU A 112 4.59 -15.78 16.51
C GLU A 112 5.29 -15.92 15.15
N GLU A 113 5.63 -17.14 14.75
CA GLU A 113 6.20 -17.44 13.43
C GLU A 113 5.25 -17.05 12.29
N ARG A 114 3.96 -17.44 12.37
CA ARG A 114 2.95 -17.11 11.34
C ARG A 114 2.63 -15.61 11.25
N LEU A 115 2.50 -14.92 12.39
CA LEU A 115 2.26 -13.48 12.42
C LEU A 115 3.48 -12.73 11.86
N GLY A 116 4.69 -13.21 12.13
CA GLY A 116 5.93 -12.71 11.54
C GLY A 116 5.99 -12.91 10.02
N GLU A 117 5.57 -14.08 9.51
CA GLU A 117 5.43 -14.34 8.08
C GLU A 117 4.40 -13.43 7.40
N GLY A 118 3.25 -13.20 8.02
CA GLY A 118 2.22 -12.28 7.50
C GLY A 118 2.73 -10.84 7.34
N LEU A 119 3.51 -10.36 8.31
CA LEU A 119 4.18 -9.06 8.23
C LEU A 119 5.22 -9.02 7.10
N ARG A 120 6.05 -10.06 6.97
CA ARG A 120 7.04 -10.17 5.88
C ARG A 120 6.37 -10.22 4.51
N LEU A 121 5.27 -10.96 4.36
CA LEU A 121 4.51 -11.07 3.12
C LEU A 121 3.88 -9.73 2.73
N LYS A 122 3.25 -9.02 3.68
CA LYS A 122 2.70 -7.68 3.45
C LYS A 122 3.80 -6.68 3.06
N ALA A 123 4.97 -6.76 3.68
CA ALA A 123 6.13 -5.93 3.32
C ALA A 123 6.64 -6.27 1.91
N ALA A 124 6.82 -7.54 1.58
CA ALA A 124 7.23 -7.99 0.24
C ALA A 124 6.25 -7.55 -0.85
N GLN A 125 4.94 -7.67 -0.61
CA GLN A 125 3.90 -7.18 -1.54
C GLN A 125 3.93 -5.67 -1.73
N ARG A 126 4.34 -4.88 -0.72
CA ARG A 126 4.51 -3.43 -0.86
C ARG A 126 5.74 -3.11 -1.72
N ILE A 127 6.86 -3.81 -1.51
CA ILE A 127 8.07 -3.65 -2.31
C ILE A 127 7.78 -3.98 -3.78
N LEU A 128 7.15 -5.12 -4.06
CA LEU A 128 6.78 -5.51 -5.42
C LEU A 128 5.89 -4.46 -6.12
N ARG A 129 4.98 -3.82 -5.38
CA ARG A 129 4.14 -2.74 -5.93
C ARG A 129 4.95 -1.48 -6.25
N LEU A 130 5.92 -1.12 -5.41
CA LEU A 130 6.82 0.01 -5.68
C LEU A 130 7.72 -0.27 -6.89
N ASP A 131 8.24 -1.49 -7.01
CA ASP A 131 9.05 -1.90 -8.16
C ASP A 131 8.25 -1.84 -9.46
N SER A 132 7.00 -2.33 -9.47
CA SER A 132 6.09 -2.23 -10.62
C SER A 132 5.87 -0.78 -11.03
N PHE A 133 5.59 0.11 -10.06
CA PHE A 133 5.40 1.53 -10.33
C PHE A 133 6.66 2.20 -10.92
N LEU A 134 7.84 1.86 -10.39
CA LEU A 134 9.11 2.41 -10.88
C LEU A 134 9.40 1.96 -12.32
N VAL A 135 9.14 0.68 -12.64
CA VAL A 135 9.25 0.15 -13.99
C VAL A 135 8.29 0.87 -14.94
N GLU A 136 7.01 0.99 -14.60
CA GLU A 136 6.00 1.69 -15.42
C GLU A 136 6.40 3.16 -15.69
N SER A 137 6.88 3.86 -14.67
CA SER A 137 7.36 5.25 -14.79
C SER A 137 8.56 5.35 -15.74
N THR A 138 9.51 4.41 -15.63
CA THR A 138 10.70 4.37 -16.48
C THR A 138 10.37 4.05 -17.93
N VAL A 139 9.49 3.07 -18.16
CA VAL A 139 8.99 2.71 -19.49
C VAL A 139 8.27 3.91 -20.13
N THR A 140 7.37 4.56 -19.40
CA THR A 140 6.64 5.74 -19.89
C THR A 140 7.59 6.88 -20.29
N LYS A 141 8.66 7.09 -19.51
CA LYS A 141 9.68 8.09 -19.83
C LYS A 141 10.44 7.72 -21.10
N LEU A 142 10.89 6.47 -21.21
CA LEU A 142 11.60 5.98 -22.38
C LEU A 142 10.75 6.05 -23.65
N GLU A 143 9.47 5.71 -23.57
CA GLU A 143 8.53 5.82 -24.69
C GLU A 143 8.42 7.27 -25.17
N LYS A 144 8.27 8.23 -24.24
CA LYS A 144 8.22 9.67 -24.56
C LYS A 144 9.51 10.16 -25.22
N ASP A 145 10.65 9.82 -24.63
CA ASP A 145 11.96 10.23 -25.15
C ASP A 145 12.21 9.62 -26.53
N THR A 146 11.82 8.35 -26.74
CA THR A 146 11.89 7.67 -28.05
C THR A 146 11.01 8.34 -29.09
N THR A 147 9.76 8.70 -28.74
CA THR A 147 8.88 9.43 -29.68
C THR A 147 9.43 10.78 -30.08
N LYS A 148 9.99 11.55 -29.13
CA LYS A 148 10.61 12.85 -29.42
C LYS A 148 11.81 12.70 -30.35
N ALA A 149 12.73 11.79 -30.04
CA ALA A 149 13.90 11.55 -30.88
C ALA A 149 13.52 11.11 -32.30
N ARG A 150 12.48 10.28 -32.44
CA ARG A 150 11.96 9.88 -33.76
C ARG A 150 11.41 11.07 -34.54
N ASP A 151 10.64 11.95 -33.89
CA ASP A 151 10.02 13.09 -34.54
C ASP A 151 11.07 14.16 -34.92
N GLU A 152 12.09 14.38 -34.08
CA GLU A 152 13.25 15.24 -34.36
C GLU A 152 14.04 14.72 -35.57
N LEU A 153 14.40 13.43 -35.58
CA LEU A 153 15.11 12.81 -36.72
C LEU A 153 14.31 12.92 -38.02
N LYS A 154 12.99 12.72 -37.95
CA LYS A 154 12.12 12.86 -39.13
C LYS A 154 12.16 14.30 -39.66
N TRP A 155 12.06 15.29 -38.78
CA TRP A 155 12.11 16.69 -39.14
C TRP A 155 13.47 17.08 -39.77
N GLU A 156 14.59 16.64 -39.19
CA GLU A 156 15.93 16.87 -39.75
C GLU A 156 16.08 16.25 -41.15
N LEU A 157 15.55 15.04 -41.34
CA LEU A 157 15.62 14.34 -42.62
C LEU A 157 14.82 15.06 -43.71
N GLU A 158 13.63 15.56 -43.37
CA GLU A 158 12.82 16.40 -44.26
C GLU A 158 13.54 17.71 -44.63
N GLN A 159 14.18 18.38 -43.66
CA GLN A 159 14.98 19.58 -43.93
C GLN A 159 16.16 19.30 -44.86
N LEU A 160 16.91 18.23 -44.60
CA LEU A 160 18.03 17.81 -45.45
C LEU A 160 17.59 17.44 -46.87
N GLN A 161 16.42 16.82 -47.03
CA GLN A 161 15.84 16.53 -48.35
C GLN A 161 15.50 17.82 -49.11
N GLN A 162 14.89 18.80 -48.44
CA GLN A 162 14.58 20.10 -49.06
C GLN A 162 15.85 20.85 -49.47
N GLN A 163 16.87 20.89 -48.60
CA GLN A 163 18.16 21.49 -48.91
C GLN A 163 18.84 20.80 -50.09
N ASN A 164 18.84 19.47 -50.14
CA ASN A 164 19.40 18.73 -51.28
C ASN A 164 18.66 19.02 -52.60
N ALA A 165 17.33 19.12 -52.56
CA ALA A 165 16.53 19.46 -53.74
C ALA A 165 16.89 20.86 -54.26
N GLN A 166 17.07 21.83 -53.34
CA GLN A 166 17.49 23.18 -53.67
C GLN A 166 18.90 23.22 -54.27
N LEU A 167 19.88 22.57 -53.63
CA LEU A 167 21.25 22.48 -54.13
C LEU A 167 21.32 21.84 -55.53
N ARG A 168 20.51 20.82 -55.80
CA ARG A 168 20.41 20.21 -57.14
C ARG A 168 19.87 21.20 -58.18
N LYS A 169 18.92 22.06 -57.81
CA LYS A 169 18.39 23.10 -58.69
C LYS A 169 19.46 24.15 -58.99
N ASP A 170 20.15 24.63 -57.96
CA ASP A 170 21.21 25.63 -58.09
C ASP A 170 22.39 25.09 -58.91
N ASN A 171 22.77 23.82 -58.71
CA ASN A 171 23.83 23.17 -59.50
C ASN A 171 23.46 23.07 -61.00
N ARG A 172 22.20 22.75 -61.32
CA ARG A 172 21.72 22.77 -62.72
C ARG A 172 21.79 24.17 -63.33
N GLN A 173 21.37 25.19 -62.57
CA GLN A 173 21.42 26.58 -63.03
C GLN A 173 22.86 27.04 -63.29
N LEU A 174 23.78 26.78 -62.36
CA LEU A 174 25.19 27.11 -62.50
C LEU A 174 25.83 26.45 -63.72
N LYS A 175 25.48 25.18 -64.01
CA LYS A 175 25.96 24.50 -65.23
C LYS A 175 25.49 25.20 -66.51
N MET A 176 24.24 25.66 -66.54
CA MET A 176 23.72 26.41 -67.69
C MET A 176 24.42 27.76 -67.86
N ASP A 177 24.61 28.48 -66.75
CA ASP A 177 25.29 29.79 -66.76
C ASP A 177 26.76 29.65 -67.16
N HIS A 178 27.44 28.62 -66.69
CA HIS A 178 28.82 28.30 -67.07
C HIS A 178 28.95 28.06 -68.58
N MET A 179 28.11 27.21 -69.16
CA MET A 179 28.13 26.92 -70.60
C MET A 179 27.85 28.17 -71.46
N ARG A 180 26.94 29.04 -71.00
CA ARG A 180 26.66 30.32 -71.66
C ARG A 180 27.86 31.26 -71.61
N LEU A 181 28.58 31.30 -70.48
CA LEU A 181 29.79 32.09 -70.34
C LEU A 181 30.93 31.55 -71.20
N GLU A 182 31.16 30.24 -71.23
CA GLU A 182 32.14 29.60 -72.13
C GLU A 182 31.90 29.98 -73.58
N THR A 183 30.65 29.84 -74.06
CA THR A 183 30.29 30.22 -75.44
C THR A 183 30.61 31.69 -75.73
N ARG A 184 30.36 32.60 -74.77
CA ARG A 184 30.67 34.02 -74.93
C ARG A 184 32.16 34.29 -74.96
N VAL A 185 32.95 33.56 -74.15
CA VAL A 185 34.41 33.64 -74.14
C VAL A 185 34.96 33.19 -75.49
N GLU A 186 34.52 32.06 -76.02
CA GLU A 186 34.94 31.57 -77.35
C GLU A 186 34.67 32.61 -78.46
N VAL A 187 33.47 33.21 -78.46
CA VAL A 187 33.12 34.26 -79.44
C VAL A 187 34.03 35.49 -79.29
N LEU A 188 34.35 35.90 -78.06
CA LEU A 188 35.27 37.02 -77.82
C LEU A 188 36.69 36.68 -78.27
N GLU A 189 37.19 35.49 -77.96
CA GLU A 189 38.50 35.03 -78.42
C GLU A 189 38.59 35.02 -79.95
N GLN A 190 37.55 34.56 -80.65
CA GLN A 190 37.48 34.57 -82.11
C GLN A 190 37.53 35.99 -82.66
N LYS A 191 36.80 36.93 -82.05
CA LYS A 191 36.82 38.35 -82.43
C LYS A 191 38.20 38.97 -82.19
N PHE A 192 38.83 38.71 -81.05
CA PHE A 192 40.19 39.18 -80.75
C PHE A 192 41.21 38.62 -81.73
N LYS A 193 41.16 37.32 -82.05
CA LYS A 193 42.02 36.71 -83.09
C LYS A 193 41.83 37.38 -84.45
N THR A 194 40.59 37.72 -84.80
CA THR A 194 40.28 38.43 -86.06
C THR A 194 40.85 39.85 -86.06
N LEU A 195 40.64 40.61 -84.98
CA LEU A 195 41.20 41.95 -84.82
C LEU A 195 42.73 41.95 -84.88
N ALA A 196 43.38 40.99 -84.21
CA ALA A 196 44.83 40.86 -84.23
C ALA A 196 45.39 40.64 -85.65
N ARG A 197 44.68 39.88 -86.49
CA ARG A 197 45.06 39.69 -87.91
C ARG A 197 44.83 40.93 -88.78
N LEU A 198 43.86 41.77 -88.44
CA LEU A 198 43.58 43.01 -89.18
C LEU A 198 44.56 44.14 -88.82
N LEU A 199 45.22 44.04 -87.67
CA LEU A 199 46.19 45.00 -87.15
C LEU A 199 47.66 44.59 -87.43
N SER A 200 47.88 43.40 -88.02
CA SER A 200 49.18 42.88 -88.47
C SER A 200 49.35 43.05 -89.98
#